data_AF-A0A7W8E918-F1
#
_entry.id   AF-A0A7W8E918-F1
#
_cell.length_a   1.000
_cell.length_b   1.000
_cell.length_c   1.000
_cell.angle_alpha   90.00
_cell.angle_beta   90.00
_cell.angle_gamma   90.00
#
_symmetry.space_group_name_H-M   'P 1'
#
loop_
_entity.id
_entity.type
_entity.pdbx_description
1 polymer ?
#
loop_
_entity_poly.entity_id
_entity_poly.type
_entity_poly.pdbx_seq_one_letter_code
_entity_poly.pdbx_strand_id
1 'polypeptide(L)' 'MADRKQFIEVAPADVELLKLLEETRDVLVSDEQLREQRVSFAFGNALHSESITKDSVRRSSEHVRLLA' A
#
# COMPACT_ATOMS: atom_id res chain seq x y z
N MET A 1 -27.03 -10.86 -25.04
CA MET A 1 -25.89 -11.28 -24.21
C MET A 1 -24.74 -10.35 -24.57
N ALA A 2 -24.19 -9.60 -23.61
CA ALA A 2 -23.12 -8.65 -23.90
C ALA A 2 -21.81 -9.41 -24.15
N ASP A 3 -21.17 -9.14 -25.28
CA ASP A 3 -19.84 -9.65 -25.62
C ASP A 3 -18.86 -9.27 -24.50
N ARG A 4 -18.46 -10.26 -23.70
CA ARG A 4 -17.41 -10.07 -22.70
C ARG A 4 -16.09 -10.01 -23.46
N LYS A 5 -15.52 -8.80 -23.57
CA LYS A 5 -14.19 -8.53 -24.12
C LYS A 5 -13.17 -9.31 -23.29
N GLN A 6 -12.79 -10.50 -23.77
CA GLN A 6 -12.04 -11.50 -23.03
C GLN A 6 -10.58 -11.12 -22.77
N PHE A 7 -10.07 -10.10 -23.46
CA PHE A 7 -8.71 -9.62 -23.34
C PHE A 7 -8.72 -8.10 -23.16
N ILE A 8 -8.48 -7.66 -21.93
CA ILE A 8 -8.03 -6.29 -21.67
C ILE A 8 -6.55 -6.29 -22.05
N GLU A 9 -6.19 -5.60 -23.12
CA GLU A 9 -4.79 -5.40 -23.49
C GLU A 9 -4.06 -4.74 -22.31
N VAL A 10 -2.85 -5.19 -22.01
CA VAL A 10 -2.02 -4.57 -20.98
C VAL A 10 -1.74 -3.14 -21.43
N ALA A 11 -2.13 -2.16 -20.62
CA ALA A 11 -1.87 -0.76 -20.93
C ALA A 11 -0.36 -0.54 -21.11
N PRO A 12 0.07 0.29 -22.09
CA PRO A 12 1.47 0.64 -22.22
C PRO A 12 1.98 1.27 -20.92
N ALA A 13 3.21 0.94 -20.54
CA ALA A 13 3.81 1.50 -19.34
C ALA A 13 4.01 3.01 -19.49
N ASP A 14 3.64 3.75 -18.45
CA ASP A 14 3.86 5.20 -18.37
C ASP A 14 5.36 5.48 -18.23
N VAL A 15 5.91 6.29 -19.14
CA VAL A 15 7.35 6.59 -19.22
C VAL A 15 7.84 7.34 -17.97
N GLU A 16 7.04 8.28 -17.46
CA GLU A 16 7.38 9.02 -16.25
C GLU A 16 7.34 8.11 -15.02
N LEU A 17 6.40 7.17 -14.97
CA LEU A 17 6.34 6.18 -13.91
C LEU A 17 7.58 5.27 -13.92
N LEU A 18 7.99 4.79 -15.09
CA LEU A 18 9.20 3.96 -15.22
C LEU A 18 10.45 4.70 -14.77
N LYS A 19 10.56 5.99 -15.15
CA LYS A 19 11.67 6.84 -14.73
C LYS A 19 11.70 7.01 -13.21
N LEU A 20 10.56 7.30 -12.59
CA LEU A 20 10.46 7.45 -11.13
C LEU A 20 10.84 6.16 -10.39
N LEU A 21 10.40 5.00 -10.90
CA LEU A 21 10.76 3.71 -10.31
C LEU A 21 12.27 3.44 -10.39
N GLU A 22 12.90 3.75 -11.52
CA GLU A 22 14.35 3.60 -11.68
C GLU A 22 15.12 4.55 -10.75
N GLU A 23 14.69 5.82 -10.66
CA GLU A 23 15.30 6.83 -9.77
C GLU A 23 15.19 6.47 -8.29
N THR A 24 14.14 5.73 -7.90
CA THR A 24 13.87 5.40 -6.50
C THR A 24 14.24 3.97 -6.11
N ARG A 25 14.70 3.15 -7.06
CA ARG A 25 14.98 1.72 -6.85
C ARG A 25 15.90 1.43 -5.67
N ASP A 26 16.96 2.23 -5.54
CA ASP A 26 18.02 2.01 -4.57
C ASP A 26 17.86 2.91 -3.32
N VAL A 27 16.70 3.56 -3.16
CA VAL A 27 16.40 4.37 -1.98
C VAL A 27 16.18 3.46 -0.78
N LEU A 28 17.10 3.54 0.19
CA LEU A 28 16.97 2.85 1.46
C LEU A 28 15.86 3.49 2.28
N VAL A 29 14.89 2.68 2.71
CA VAL A 29 13.80 3.10 3.59
C VAL A 29 14.10 2.58 4.99
N SER A 30 14.04 3.48 5.99
CA SER A 30 14.24 3.08 7.38
C SER A 30 13.04 2.32 7.93
N ASP A 31 13.24 1.54 8.99
CA ASP A 31 12.16 0.83 9.67
C ASP A 31 11.06 1.78 10.18
N GLU A 32 11.44 3.00 10.60
CA GLU A 32 10.50 4.02 11.03
C GLU A 32 9.63 4.53 9.87
N GLN A 33 10.24 4.78 8.71
CA GLN A 33 9.52 5.19 7.51
C GLN A 33 8.57 4.09 7.03
N LEU A 34 9.04 2.83 6.99
CA LEU A 34 8.20 1.69 6.65
C LEU A 34 7.03 1.54 7.64
N ARG A 35 7.28 1.74 8.94
CA ARG A 35 6.22 1.68 9.96
C ARG A 35 5.18 2.77 9.74
N GLU A 36 5.56 4.03 9.55
CA GLU A 36 4.59 5.11 9.32
C GLU A 36 3.81 4.93 8.01
N GLN A 37 4.44 4.39 6.95
CA GLN A 37 3.74 4.02 5.72
C GLN A 37 2.69 2.94 5.97
N ARG A 38 3.02 1.88 6.72
CA ARG A 38 2.04 0.85 7.12
C ARG A 38 0.88 1.43 7.92
N VAL A 39 1.16 2.35 8.85
CA VAL A 39 0.12 3.04 9.63
C VAL A 39 -0.80 3.84 8.72
N SER A 40 -0.24 4.62 7.80
CA SER A 40 -1.01 5.43 6.86
C SER A 40 -1.84 4.58 5.92
N PHE A 41 -1.29 3.47 5.42
CA PHE A 41 -2.00 2.52 4.57
C PHE A 41 -3.18 1.88 5.31
N ALA A 42 -2.95 1.31 6.50
CA ALA A 42 -4.00 0.62 7.24
C ALA A 42 -5.12 1.57 7.69
N PHE A 43 -4.79 2.78 8.16
CA PHE A 43 -5.80 3.77 8.51
C PHE A 43 -6.54 4.32 7.28
N GLY A 44 -5.82 4.64 6.20
CA GLY A 44 -6.42 5.16 4.96
C GLY A 44 -7.39 4.17 4.30
N ASN A 45 -7.20 2.87 4.54
CA ASN A 45 -8.09 1.80 4.05
C ASN A 45 -9.15 1.36 5.09
N ALA A 46 -9.18 1.95 6.29
CA ALA A 46 -10.14 1.60 7.34
C ALA A 46 -11.53 2.25 7.15
N LEU A 47 -11.95 2.43 5.90
CA LEU A 47 -13.24 3.02 5.55
C LEU A 47 -14.39 2.28 6.26
N HIS A 48 -15.35 3.03 6.79
CA HIS A 48 -16.53 2.53 7.50
C HIS A 48 -16.25 1.83 8.84
N SER A 49 -15.02 1.89 9.37
CA SER A 49 -14.71 1.43 10.70
C SER A 49 -14.75 2.57 11.72
N GLU A 50 -15.61 2.45 12.74
CA GLU A 50 -15.65 3.38 13.87
C GLU A 50 -14.60 3.05 14.94
N SER A 51 -14.05 1.84 14.91
CA SER A 51 -13.11 1.34 15.93
C SER A 51 -11.64 1.46 15.53
N ILE A 52 -11.34 1.67 14.25
CA ILE A 52 -9.97 1.80 13.74
C ILE A 52 -9.62 3.29 13.63
N THR A 53 -8.86 3.77 14.60
CA THR A 53 -8.25 5.11 14.59
C THR A 53 -6.79 5.06 14.18
N LYS A 54 -6.24 6.18 13.69
CA LYS A 54 -4.81 6.27 13.36
C LYS A 54 -3.92 5.89 14.56
N ASP A 55 -4.31 6.27 15.78
CA ASP A 55 -3.60 5.93 17.01
C ASP A 55 -3.67 4.42 17.33
N SER A 56 -4.83 3.79 17.12
CA SER A 56 -4.98 2.34 17.33
C SER A 56 -4.10 1.54 16.37
N VAL A 57 -4.01 1.97 15.09
CA VAL A 57 -3.15 1.37 14.08
C VAL A 57 -1.68 1.58 14.42
N ARG A 58 -1.30 2.78 14.88
CA ARG A 58 0.07 3.08 15.30
C ARG A 58 0.54 2.14 16.41
N ARG A 59 -0.25 1.98 17.48
CA ARG A 59 0.06 1.03 18.57
C ARG A 59 0.16 -0.42 18.08
N SER A 60 -0.73 -0.80 17.17
CA SER A 60 -0.74 -2.15 16.60
C SER A 60 0.46 -2.40 15.69
N SER A 61 0.99 -1.37 15.03
CA SER A 61 2.13 -1.49 14.10
C SER A 61 3.47 -1.82 14.78
N GLU A 62 3.54 -1.68 16.11
CA GLU A 62 4.73 -1.95 16.92
C GLU A 62 4.90 -3.45 17.23
N HIS A 63 3.83 -4.24 17.12
CA HIS A 63 3.82 -5.63 17.58
C HIS A 63 3.18 -6.54 16.52
N VAL A 64 3.90 -7.59 16.11
CA VAL A 64 3.34 -8.65 15.27
C VAL A 64 2.89 -9.79 16.17
N ARG A 65 1.60 -10.11 16.15
CA ARG A 65 1.10 -11.34 16.79
C ARG A 65 1.21 -12.49 15.80
N LEU A 66 2.04 -13.47 16.14
CA LEU A 66 2.03 -14.76 15.45
C LEU A 66 0.96 -15.63 16.12
N LEU A 67 0.04 -16.19 15.33
CA LEU A 67 -0.85 -17.23 15.81
C LEU A 67 -0.03 -18.52 15.97
N ALA A 68 -0.17 -19.17 17.12
CA ALA A 68 0.40 -20.49 17.41
C ALA A 68 -0.54 -21.59 16.90
#